data_AF-A0A931QBL1-F1
#
_entry.id   AF-A0A931QBL1-F1
#
_cell.length_a   1.000
_cell.length_b   1.000
_cell.length_c   1.000
_cell.angle_alpha   90.00
_cell.angle_beta   90.00
_cell.angle_gamma   90.00
#
_symmetry.space_group_name_H-M   'P 1'
#
loop_
_entity.id
_entity.type
_entity.pdbx_description
1 polymer ?
#
loop_
_entity_poly.entity_id
_entity_poly.type
_entity_poly.pdbx_seq_one_letter_code
_entity_poly.pdbx_strand_id
1 'polypeptide(L)'
;MSGSTARLHAIDAVKGHQPPGEIFSTSDAPGAIFGSNVFTKADMQKRLPKAVYQSLLATIERSRPLDPLVADIVASAARIGMTGHFGKGRSRVRGLPETAGELPIAALAEEIETPGTGAPRALLTIAGNPALSAPNGGRL
;
A
#
# COMPACT_ATOMS: atom_id res chain seq x y z
N MET A 1 20.91 -31.88 21.68
CA MET A 1 20.47 -30.50 21.35
C MET A 1 19.33 -30.60 20.33
N SER A 2 18.08 -30.61 20.78
CA SER A 2 16.91 -30.69 19.88
C SER A 2 16.50 -29.26 19.47
N GLY A 3 17.01 -28.81 18.33
CA GLY A 3 16.46 -27.62 17.67
C GLY A 3 15.19 -28.03 16.93
N SER A 4 14.07 -27.39 17.23
CA SER A 4 12.81 -27.56 16.46
C SER A 4 13.11 -27.48 14.97
N THR A 5 12.68 -28.48 14.21
CA THR A 5 12.93 -28.62 12.76
C THR A 5 12.51 -27.37 11.97
N ALA A 6 11.44 -26.71 12.43
CA ALA A 6 10.96 -25.44 11.87
C ALA A 6 11.99 -24.30 12.03
N ARG A 7 12.71 -24.25 13.16
CA ARG A 7 13.76 -23.26 13.41
C ARG A 7 14.96 -23.48 12.48
N LEU A 8 15.38 -24.73 12.29
CA LEU A 8 16.50 -25.05 11.40
C LEU A 8 16.16 -24.72 9.93
N HIS A 9 14.94 -25.04 9.49
CA HIS A 9 14.46 -24.65 8.16
C HIS A 9 14.38 -23.13 7.97
N ALA A 10 13.93 -22.38 8.99
CA ALA A 10 13.90 -20.92 8.92
C ALA A 10 15.31 -20.33 8.80
N ILE A 11 16.28 -20.88 9.55
CA ILE A 11 17.68 -20.45 9.47
C ILE A 11 18.25 -20.67 8.06
N ASP A 12 18.02 -21.84 7.47
CA ASP A 12 18.56 -22.14 6.14
C ASP A 12 17.85 -21.36 5.03
N ALA A 13 16.55 -21.08 5.17
CA ALA A 13 15.82 -20.23 4.25
C ALA A 13 16.36 -18.78 4.23
N VAL A 14 16.76 -18.24 5.39
CA VAL A 14 17.36 -16.89 5.47
C VAL A 14 18.76 -16.86 4.87
N LYS A 15 19.58 -17.90 5.10
CA LYS A 15 20.94 -17.98 4.55
C LYS A 15 20.98 -17.94 3.02
N GLY A 16 19.96 -18.51 2.36
CA GLY A 16 19.85 -18.54 0.90
C GLY A 16 19.09 -17.35 0.29
N HIS A 17 18.57 -16.43 1.10
CA HIS A 17 17.74 -15.35 0.59
C HIS A 17 18.59 -14.26 -0.09
N GLN A 18 18.39 -14.09 -1.39
CA GLN A 18 18.82 -12.87 -2.09
C GLN A 18 17.70 -11.84 -2.03
N PRO A 19 17.99 -10.61 -1.57
CA PRO A 19 17.02 -9.54 -1.63
C PRO A 19 16.65 -9.29 -3.10
N PRO A 20 15.39 -8.91 -3.40
CA PRO A 20 15.06 -8.39 -4.71
C PRO A 20 15.98 -7.22 -5.05
N GLY A 21 16.29 -7.05 -6.34
CA GLY A 21 17.12 -5.93 -6.81
C GLY A 21 16.59 -4.59 -6.33
N GLU A 22 17.48 -3.59 -6.24
CA GLU A 22 17.15 -2.26 -5.74
C GLU A 22 15.86 -1.72 -6.39
N ILE A 23 14.87 -1.41 -5.54
CA ILE A 23 13.56 -0.89 -5.97
C ILE A 23 13.64 0.61 -6.31
N PHE A 24 14.65 1.29 -5.79
CA PHE A 24 14.95 2.70 -6.03
C PHE A 24 16.44 2.86 -6.26
N SER A 25 16.82 3.65 -7.25
CA SER A 25 18.23 3.93 -7.50
C SER A 25 18.66 5.12 -6.64
N THR A 26 19.90 5.09 -6.14
CA THR A 26 20.53 6.26 -5.52
C THR A 26 20.75 7.41 -6.51
N SER A 27 20.63 7.15 -7.81
CA SER A 27 20.62 8.17 -8.87
C SER A 27 19.27 8.88 -9.04
N ASP A 28 18.19 8.34 -8.46
CA ASP A 28 16.88 8.96 -8.57
C ASP A 28 16.86 10.23 -7.72
N ALA A 29 16.45 11.34 -8.31
CA ALA A 29 16.31 12.58 -7.58
C ALA A 29 15.32 12.37 -6.40
N PRO A 30 15.70 12.65 -5.14
CA PRO A 30 14.83 12.40 -3.99
C PRO A 30 13.44 13.03 -4.14
N GLY A 31 13.34 14.20 -4.77
CA GLY A 31 12.07 14.89 -5.04
C GLY A 31 11.20 14.26 -6.14
N ALA A 32 11.74 13.34 -6.96
CA ALA A 32 10.96 12.59 -7.94
C ALA A 32 10.24 11.39 -7.31
N ILE A 33 10.77 10.85 -6.21
CA ILE A 33 10.19 9.72 -5.47
C ILE A 33 9.36 10.22 -4.29
N PHE A 34 9.92 11.13 -3.49
CA PHE A 34 9.28 11.68 -2.30
C PHE A 34 8.10 12.58 -2.68
N GLY A 35 6.91 12.23 -2.21
CA GLY A 35 5.69 12.99 -2.49
C GLY A 35 5.02 12.68 -3.83
N SER A 36 5.53 11.70 -4.60
CA SER A 36 4.96 11.30 -5.90
C SER A 36 3.50 10.83 -5.82
N ASN A 37 3.06 10.32 -4.68
CA ASN A 37 1.67 9.91 -4.40
C ASN A 37 0.97 10.81 -3.37
N VAL A 38 1.44 12.04 -3.19
CA VAL A 38 0.83 13.03 -2.28
C VAL A 38 0.11 14.08 -3.13
N PHE A 39 -1.13 14.41 -2.76
CA PHE A 39 -1.85 15.52 -3.39
C PHE A 39 -1.26 16.86 -2.90
N THR A 40 -0.15 17.29 -3.50
CA THR A 40 0.60 18.47 -3.06
C THR A 40 -0.13 19.78 -3.37
N LYS A 41 0.33 20.91 -2.81
CA LYS A 41 -0.19 22.25 -3.17
C LYS A 41 -0.09 22.52 -4.68
N ALA A 42 0.99 22.06 -5.31
CA ALA A 42 1.19 22.21 -6.75
C ALA A 42 0.20 21.36 -7.56
N ASP A 43 -0.11 20.15 -7.11
CA ASP A 43 -1.12 19.29 -7.75
C ASP A 43 -2.54 19.82 -7.53
N MET A 44 -2.84 20.29 -6.32
CA MET A 44 -4.08 20.98 -5.98
C MET A 44 -4.30 22.18 -6.90
N GLN A 45 -3.30 23.05 -7.09
CA GLN A 45 -3.42 24.22 -7.96
C GLN A 45 -3.68 23.86 -9.42
N LYS A 46 -3.10 22.75 -9.92
CA LYS A 46 -3.30 22.28 -11.29
C LYS A 46 -4.68 21.64 -11.50
N ARG A 47 -5.20 20.93 -10.49
CA ARG A 47 -6.39 20.06 -10.61
C ARG A 47 -7.68 20.69 -10.08
N LEU A 48 -7.59 21.71 -9.23
CA LEU A 48 -8.77 22.34 -8.62
C LEU A 48 -9.18 23.62 -9.33
N PRO A 49 -10.49 23.94 -9.35
CA PRO A 49 -10.96 25.27 -9.71
C PRO A 49 -10.30 26.34 -8.84
N LYS A 50 -9.97 27.50 -9.43
CA LYS A 50 -9.25 28.58 -8.75
C LYS A 50 -9.90 28.98 -7.42
N ALA A 51 -11.23 29.10 -7.38
CA ALA A 51 -11.96 29.45 -6.16
C ALA A 51 -11.83 28.39 -5.05
N VAL A 52 -11.90 27.12 -5.43
CA VAL A 52 -11.77 25.95 -4.53
C VAL A 52 -10.35 25.87 -3.97
N TYR A 53 -9.33 26.04 -4.83
CA TYR A 53 -7.93 26.07 -4.40
C TYR A 53 -7.66 27.20 -3.40
N GLN A 54 -8.19 28.40 -3.65
CA GLN A 54 -8.02 29.55 -2.75
C GLN A 54 -8.73 29.36 -1.41
N SER A 55 -9.92 28.76 -1.40
CA SER A 55 -10.64 28.42 -0.17
C SER A 55 -9.87 27.41 0.69
N LEU A 56 -9.33 26.36 0.06
CA LEU A 56 -8.43 25.41 0.72
C LEU A 56 -7.16 26.05 1.25
N LEU A 57 -6.51 26.92 0.46
CA LEU A 57 -5.29 27.60 0.88
C LEU A 57 -5.55 28.45 2.14
N ALA A 58 -6.69 29.14 2.21
CA ALA A 58 -7.09 29.90 3.39
C ALA A 58 -7.34 29.02 4.62
N THR A 59 -7.85 27.80 4.41
CA THR A 59 -8.00 26.79 5.48
C THR A 59 -6.61 26.35 5.97
N ILE A 60 -5.73 25.96 5.05
CA ILE A 60 -4.40 25.40 5.36
C ILE A 60 -3.48 26.45 6.02
N GLU A 61 -3.43 27.67 5.49
CA GLU A 61 -2.43 28.66 5.90
C GLU A 61 -2.95 29.60 7.00
N ARG A 62 -4.27 29.78 7.10
CA ARG A 62 -4.88 30.76 8.00
C ARG A 62 -5.85 30.12 9.00
N SER A 63 -5.89 28.79 9.06
CA SER A 63 -6.76 28.02 9.96
C SER A 63 -8.24 28.43 9.90
N ARG A 64 -8.72 28.85 8.72
CA ARG A 64 -10.15 29.10 8.53
C ARG A 64 -10.93 27.78 8.49
N PRO A 65 -12.20 27.75 8.92
CA PRO A 65 -13.05 26.57 8.75
C PRO A 65 -13.17 26.18 7.27
N LEU A 66 -13.12 24.87 7.00
CA LEU A 66 -13.31 24.33 5.66
C LEU A 66 -14.79 24.46 5.25
N ASP A 67 -15.03 25.00 4.06
CA ASP A 67 -16.37 25.02 3.46
C ASP A 67 -16.77 23.59 3.05
N PRO A 68 -17.89 23.04 3.54
CA PRO A 68 -18.35 21.70 3.19
C PRO A 68 -18.53 21.47 1.68
N LEU A 69 -18.95 22.50 0.92
CA LEU A 69 -19.12 22.38 -0.53
C LEU A 69 -17.77 22.30 -1.26
N VAL A 70 -16.74 22.94 -0.70
CA VAL A 70 -15.35 22.84 -1.19
C VAL A 70 -14.80 21.45 -0.89
N ALA A 71 -15.13 20.86 0.26
CA ALA A 71 -14.65 19.54 0.66
C ALA A 71 -15.01 18.45 -0.37
N ASP A 72 -16.24 18.44 -0.87
CA ASP A 72 -16.70 17.45 -1.86
C ASP A 72 -15.93 17.56 -3.19
N ILE A 73 -15.72 18.79 -3.66
CA ILE A 73 -14.96 19.06 -4.90
C ILE A 73 -13.50 18.63 -4.73
N VAL A 74 -12.92 18.88 -3.56
CA VAL A 74 -11.54 18.51 -3.24
C VAL A 74 -11.38 17.02 -3.10
N ALA A 75 -12.32 16.32 -2.47
CA ALA A 75 -12.32 14.87 -2.39
C ALA A 75 -12.41 14.23 -3.80
N SER A 76 -13.26 14.77 -4.67
CA SER A 76 -13.36 14.35 -6.06
C SER A 76 -12.05 14.58 -6.82
N ALA A 77 -11.44 15.76 -6.68
CA ALA A 77 -10.20 16.11 -7.37
C ALA A 77 -8.95 15.40 -6.81
N ALA A 78 -8.90 15.12 -5.51
CA ALA A 78 -7.85 14.31 -4.90
C ALA A 78 -7.86 12.88 -5.46
N ARG A 79 -9.06 12.35 -5.78
CA ARG A 79 -9.21 11.07 -6.49
C ARG A 79 -8.72 11.13 -7.94
N ILE A 80 -8.72 12.29 -8.58
CA ILE A 80 -8.15 12.48 -9.92
C ILE A 80 -6.62 12.39 -9.79
N GLY A 81 -6.08 11.18 -9.96
CA GLY A 81 -4.65 10.86 -9.87
C GLY A 81 -4.27 10.02 -8.64
N MET A 82 -5.11 9.97 -7.60
CA MET A 82 -5.15 8.83 -6.68
C MET A 82 -6.05 7.76 -7.30
N THR A 83 -5.66 7.21 -8.44
CA THR A 83 -6.29 5.99 -8.94
C THR A 83 -5.87 4.85 -8.03
N GLY A 84 -6.58 4.68 -6.91
CA GLY A 84 -6.77 3.34 -6.37
C GLY A 84 -7.31 2.49 -7.51
N HIS A 85 -6.51 1.54 -7.99
CA HIS A 85 -6.91 0.65 -9.05
C HIS A 85 -7.71 -0.50 -8.43
N PHE A 86 -8.85 -0.86 -9.00
CA PHE A 86 -9.59 -2.04 -8.58
C PHE A 86 -9.41 -3.14 -9.62
N GLY A 87 -9.03 -4.34 -9.17
CA GLY A 87 -8.89 -5.51 -10.04
C GLY A 87 -7.77 -5.41 -11.09
N LYS A 88 -6.80 -4.50 -10.91
CA LYS A 88 -5.57 -4.46 -11.73
C LYS A 88 -4.70 -5.71 -11.47
N GLY A 89 -4.61 -6.09 -10.20
CA GLY A 89 -4.13 -7.40 -9.76
C GLY A 89 -5.27 -8.27 -9.23
N ARG A 90 -5.00 -9.57 -9.11
CA ARG A 90 -5.90 -10.56 -8.50
C ARG A 90 -5.12 -11.51 -7.61
N SER A 91 -5.76 -12.01 -6.55
CA SER A 91 -5.20 -13.14 -5.80
C SER A 91 -5.11 -14.36 -6.72
N ARG A 92 -4.05 -15.14 -6.56
CA ARG A 92 -3.72 -16.30 -7.38
C ARG A 92 -4.66 -17.47 -7.14
N VAL A 93 -5.12 -17.68 -5.90
CA VAL A 93 -5.95 -18.85 -5.56
C VAL A 93 -7.42 -18.62 -5.88
N ARG A 94 -8.02 -17.57 -5.34
CA ARG A 94 -9.47 -17.27 -5.51
C ARG A 94 -9.78 -16.19 -6.54
N GLY A 95 -8.78 -15.56 -7.16
CA GLY A 95 -9.02 -14.51 -8.15
C GLY A 95 -9.62 -13.23 -7.57
N LEU A 96 -9.46 -12.98 -6.27
CA LEU A 96 -10.06 -11.83 -5.60
C LEU A 96 -9.42 -10.54 -6.12
N PRO A 97 -10.20 -9.50 -6.40
CA PRO A 97 -9.69 -8.25 -6.95
C PRO A 97 -8.85 -7.50 -5.92
N GLU A 98 -7.72 -6.98 -6.37
CA GLU A 98 -6.91 -6.00 -5.63
C GLU A 98 -7.66 -4.67 -5.50
N THR A 99 -7.42 -3.94 -4.40
CA THR A 99 -7.82 -2.54 -4.25
C THR A 99 -6.60 -1.69 -3.93
N ALA A 100 -6.29 -0.72 -4.80
CA ALA A 100 -5.22 0.26 -4.60
C ALA A 100 -3.82 -0.35 -4.31
N GLY A 101 -3.47 -1.47 -4.95
CA GLY A 101 -2.19 -2.16 -4.70
C GLY A 101 -2.27 -3.25 -3.64
N GLU A 102 -3.39 -3.37 -2.91
CA GLU A 102 -3.53 -4.30 -1.80
C GLU A 102 -4.47 -5.47 -2.13
N LEU A 103 -3.98 -6.69 -1.90
CA LEU A 103 -4.82 -7.88 -1.96
C LEU A 103 -5.62 -8.06 -0.66
N PRO A 104 -6.84 -8.63 -0.73
CA PRO A 104 -7.62 -8.90 0.47
C PRO A 104 -6.87 -9.81 1.45
N ILE A 105 -6.78 -9.39 2.72
CA ILE A 105 -6.12 -10.17 3.79
C ILE A 105 -6.72 -11.58 3.96
N ALA A 106 -8.00 -11.76 3.60
CA ALA A 106 -8.67 -13.06 3.62
C ALA A 106 -8.03 -14.09 2.66
N ALA A 107 -7.26 -13.66 1.67
CA ALA A 107 -6.53 -14.53 0.73
C ALA A 107 -5.12 -14.89 1.23
N LEU A 108 -4.60 -14.29 2.29
CA LEU A 108 -3.19 -14.47 2.68
C LEU A 108 -2.84 -15.94 2.98
N ALA A 109 -3.68 -16.65 3.74
CA ALA A 109 -3.40 -18.03 4.13
C ALA A 109 -3.35 -18.98 2.92
N GLU A 110 -4.32 -18.88 2.01
CA GLU A 110 -4.34 -19.72 0.81
C GLU A 110 -3.21 -19.35 -0.17
N GLU A 111 -2.83 -18.08 -0.26
CA GLU A 111 -1.67 -17.66 -1.05
C GLU A 111 -0.38 -18.29 -0.53
N ILE A 112 -0.19 -18.38 0.79
CA ILE A 112 0.99 -19.00 1.40
C ILE A 112 0.98 -20.52 1.21
N GLU A 113 -0.16 -21.17 1.48
CA GLU A 113 -0.26 -22.63 1.48
C GLU A 113 -0.22 -23.24 0.07
N THR A 114 -0.71 -22.52 -0.95
CA THR A 114 -0.83 -23.06 -2.32
C THR A 114 0.50 -22.94 -3.07
N PRO A 115 1.18 -24.04 -3.42
CA PRO A 115 2.43 -23.98 -4.18
C PRO A 115 2.23 -23.42 -5.60
N GLY A 116 3.28 -22.88 -6.20
CA GLY A 116 3.29 -22.44 -7.60
C GLY A 116 3.98 -21.10 -7.83
N THR A 117 4.04 -20.68 -9.09
CA THR A 117 4.61 -19.39 -9.48
C THR A 117 3.85 -18.24 -8.81
N GLY A 118 4.58 -17.33 -8.18
CA GLY A 118 3.98 -16.18 -7.47
C GLY A 118 3.54 -16.46 -6.02
N ALA A 119 3.79 -17.66 -5.48
CA ALA A 119 3.54 -17.93 -4.06
C ALA A 119 4.43 -17.06 -3.14
N PRO A 120 3.87 -16.42 -2.09
CA PRO A 120 4.66 -15.65 -1.13
C PRO A 120 5.74 -16.52 -0.48
N ARG A 121 6.96 -15.97 -0.41
CA ARG A 121 8.14 -16.65 0.19
C ARG A 121 8.55 -16.06 1.53
N ALA A 122 8.06 -14.87 1.82
CA ALA A 122 8.29 -14.15 3.06
C ALA A 122 7.08 -13.25 3.35
N LEU A 123 6.86 -12.94 4.62
CA LEU A 123 5.80 -12.04 5.08
C LEU A 123 6.42 -10.99 6.01
N LEU A 124 6.31 -9.72 5.63
CA LEU A 124 6.64 -8.59 6.49
C LEU A 124 5.35 -8.03 7.07
N THR A 125 5.32 -7.84 8.39
CA THR A 125 4.19 -7.22 9.09
C THR A 125 4.63 -5.87 9.64
N ILE A 126 3.79 -4.86 9.47
CA ILE A 126 4.00 -3.52 10.01
C ILE A 126 2.81 -3.20 10.90
N ALA A 127 3.06 -3.00 12.19
CA ALA A 127 2.03 -2.62 13.19
C ALA A 127 0.79 -3.54 13.24
N GLY A 128 0.90 -4.82 12.85
CA GLY A 128 -0.20 -5.78 12.84
C GLY A 128 0.24 -7.22 13.10
N ASN A 129 -0.71 -8.09 13.47
CA ASN A 129 -0.46 -9.51 13.70
C ASN A 129 -1.49 -10.38 12.95
N PRO A 130 -1.19 -10.81 11.70
CA PRO A 130 -2.10 -11.58 10.87
C PRO A 130 -2.58 -12.90 11.49
N ALA A 131 -1.80 -13.53 12.37
CA ALA A 131 -2.21 -14.76 13.06
C ALA A 131 -3.38 -14.52 14.03
N LEU A 132 -3.54 -13.29 14.54
CA LEU A 132 -4.63 -12.91 15.46
C LEU A 132 -5.72 -12.07 14.79
N SER A 133 -5.37 -11.26 13.78
CA SER A 133 -6.29 -10.29 13.20
C SER A 133 -6.85 -10.67 11.84
N ALA A 134 -6.28 -11.65 11.13
CA ALA A 134 -6.83 -12.12 9.86
C ALA A 134 -8.03 -13.05 10.10
N PRO A 135 -9.05 -13.04 9.22
CA PRO A 135 -10.20 -13.94 9.33
C PRO A 135 -9.83 -15.43 9.41
N ASN A 136 -8.69 -15.80 8.79
CA ASN A 136 -8.16 -17.17 8.77
C ASN A 136 -6.86 -17.29 9.57
N GLY A 137 -6.68 -16.49 10.63
CA GLY A 137 -5.43 -16.39 11.39
C GLY A 137 -4.89 -17.72 11.94
N GLY A 138 -5.75 -18.69 12.26
CA GLY A 138 -5.32 -20.03 12.70
C GLY A 138 -4.57 -20.87 11.66
N ARG A 139 -4.51 -20.41 10.41
CA ARG A 139 -3.73 -21.01 9.30
C ARG A 139 -2.41 -20.27 9.03
N LEU A 140 -2.13 -19.18 9.75
CA LEU A 140 -0.98 -18.29 9.57
C LEU A 140 0.05 -18.42 10.70
#